data_AF-A0A520HX85-F1
#
_entry.id   AF-A0A520HX85-F1
#
_cell.length_a   1.000
_cell.length_b   1.000
_cell.length_c   1.000
_cell.angle_alpha   90.00
_cell.angle_beta   90.00
_cell.angle_gamma   90.00
#
_symmetry.space_group_name_H-M   'P 1'
#
loop_
_entity.id
_entity.type
_entity.pdbx_description
1 polymer ?
#
loop_
_entity_poly.entity_id
_entity_poly.type
_entity_poly.pdbx_seq_one_letter_code
_entity_poly.pdbx_strand_id
1 'polypeptide(L)'
;SQLVSTDLTGEAKHIHATGELVNDYVVSPNGEYVAFRQNYQGFVMPLLPGTQGVEVDKKGGPLPATQVSSEGADFFNWSNDGTQLHWSMGPTLYTAKTADLFRVAPADEDAPKYPAPKTGVSLSMDVAADKPSATVALVGARIVSMAAKDGGIIDDGAIVIRGDRIVAVGPRASVQIPAGAKVVDVAGKTIIPGLVDAHAHGPQGEDDLIPQQNWSSIVNLAMGATTIHDPSSRAAEIFVASEMQRTGKIIAPRIFSTGEVIYGAKSPEVYAEINSYEDALADVRRLKAEGAHSVKNYNQPRREQRQRVVAAAQAEQMEVVPEGGSLYAMDVSLIQDGNSTVEHNVPLEHFYDDLVSLWTQTKTNYTPT
;
A
#
# COMPACT_ATOMS: atom_id res chain seq x y z
N SER A 1 -11.52 2.88 -20.40
CA SER A 1 -12.72 3.46 -19.75
C SER A 1 -13.31 4.55 -20.65
N GLN A 2 -14.51 5.06 -20.35
CA GLN A 2 -15.15 6.12 -21.11
C GLN A 2 -15.70 7.21 -20.17
N LEU A 3 -15.51 8.48 -20.52
CA LEU A 3 -16.31 9.58 -19.97
C LEU A 3 -17.59 9.69 -20.80
N VAL A 4 -18.73 9.56 -20.13
CA VAL A 4 -20.05 9.52 -20.77
C VAL A 4 -20.96 10.51 -20.07
N SER A 5 -21.68 11.32 -20.84
CA SER A 5 -22.89 12.00 -20.34
C SER A 5 -24.12 11.30 -20.90
N THR A 6 -25.23 11.40 -20.17
CA THR A 6 -26.52 10.93 -20.66
C THR A 6 -27.63 11.83 -20.11
N ASP A 7 -28.82 11.74 -20.70
CA ASP A 7 -30.01 12.38 -20.14
C ASP A 7 -30.51 11.63 -18.90
N LEU A 8 -31.53 12.18 -18.23
CA LEU A 8 -32.05 11.60 -16.99
C LEU A 8 -32.65 10.20 -17.17
N THR A 9 -33.01 9.81 -18.41
CA THR A 9 -33.53 8.48 -18.72
C THR A 9 -32.41 7.49 -19.04
N GLY A 10 -31.18 7.96 -19.29
CA GLY A 10 -30.04 7.14 -19.67
C GLY A 10 -29.98 6.81 -21.16
N GLU A 11 -30.92 7.30 -21.97
CA GLU A 11 -31.09 6.92 -23.38
C GLU A 11 -30.24 7.78 -24.32
N ALA A 12 -29.99 9.05 -23.98
CA ALA A 12 -29.16 9.95 -24.78
C ALA A 12 -27.66 9.82 -24.43
N LYS A 13 -27.11 8.61 -24.56
CA LYS A 13 -25.69 8.35 -24.24
C LYS A 13 -24.76 9.09 -25.22
N HIS A 14 -23.88 9.93 -24.69
CA HIS A 14 -22.83 10.63 -25.43
C HIS A 14 -21.46 10.34 -24.80
N ILE A 15 -20.50 9.92 -25.63
CA ILE A 15 -19.13 9.63 -25.20
C ILE A 15 -18.28 10.87 -25.47
N HIS A 16 -17.68 11.43 -24.42
CA HIS A 16 -16.81 12.62 -24.50
C HIS A 16 -15.34 12.25 -24.61
N ALA A 17 -14.93 11.21 -23.90
CA ALA A 17 -13.55 10.76 -23.88
C ALA A 17 -13.47 9.23 -23.79
N THR A 18 -12.51 8.63 -24.46
CA THR A 18 -12.19 7.20 -24.35
C THR A 18 -10.69 7.03 -24.22
N GLY A 19 -10.24 6.22 -23.27
CA GLY A 19 -8.81 5.94 -23.07
C GLY A 19 -8.55 4.51 -22.61
N GLU A 20 -7.49 3.91 -23.14
CA GLU A 20 -6.96 2.63 -22.65
C GLU A 20 -6.22 2.90 -21.34
N LEU A 21 -6.55 2.16 -20.28
CA LEU A 21 -5.92 2.31 -18.95
C LEU A 21 -6.07 3.68 -18.29
N VAL A 22 -7.01 4.51 -18.76
CA VAL A 22 -7.40 5.77 -18.15
C VAL A 22 -8.48 5.53 -17.09
N ASN A 23 -8.50 6.33 -16.04
CA ASN A 23 -9.42 6.25 -14.90
C ASN A 23 -9.87 7.66 -14.48
N ASP A 24 -10.87 7.72 -13.59
CA ASP A 24 -11.15 8.89 -12.74
C ASP A 24 -11.36 10.20 -13.52
N TYR A 25 -12.19 10.16 -14.56
CA TYR A 25 -12.57 11.37 -15.30
C TYR A 25 -13.37 12.31 -14.39
N VAL A 26 -12.89 13.55 -14.20
CA VAL A 26 -13.59 14.60 -13.45
C VAL A 26 -13.66 15.87 -14.29
N VAL A 27 -14.88 16.24 -14.69
CA VAL A 27 -15.16 17.44 -15.49
C VAL A 27 -15.12 18.69 -14.60
N SER A 28 -14.50 19.76 -15.08
CA SER A 28 -14.48 21.04 -14.37
C SER A 28 -15.89 21.65 -14.29
N PRO A 29 -16.25 22.39 -13.22
CA PRO A 29 -17.59 22.98 -13.06
C PRO A 29 -18.00 23.93 -14.18
N ASN A 30 -17.03 24.58 -14.84
CA ASN A 30 -17.26 25.44 -15.99
C ASN A 30 -17.40 24.68 -17.33
N GLY A 31 -17.17 23.37 -17.34
CA GLY A 31 -17.29 22.50 -18.53
C GLY A 31 -16.16 22.63 -19.55
N GLU A 32 -15.09 23.36 -19.22
CA GLU A 32 -13.99 23.65 -20.16
C GLU A 32 -12.87 22.61 -20.13
N TYR A 33 -12.75 21.86 -19.04
CA TYR A 33 -11.66 20.93 -18.81
C TYR A 33 -12.15 19.60 -18.27
N VAL A 34 -11.35 18.56 -18.47
CA VAL A 34 -11.50 17.28 -17.81
C VAL A 34 -10.15 16.85 -17.24
N ALA A 35 -10.14 16.51 -15.97
CA ALA A 35 -9.03 15.82 -15.32
C ALA A 35 -9.23 14.31 -15.45
N PHE A 36 -8.14 13.56 -15.55
CA PHE A 36 -8.17 12.11 -15.57
C PHE A 36 -6.87 11.53 -15.01
N ARG A 37 -6.90 10.27 -14.62
CA ARG A 37 -5.72 9.51 -14.21
C ARG A 37 -5.32 8.53 -15.29
N GLN A 38 -4.03 8.34 -15.50
CA GLN A 38 -3.50 7.22 -16.27
C GLN A 38 -2.15 6.84 -15.68
N ASN A 39 -1.92 5.55 -15.43
CA ASN A 39 -0.67 5.07 -14.84
C ASN A 39 -0.32 5.80 -13.52
N TYR A 40 -1.33 5.96 -12.66
CA TYR A 40 -1.28 6.70 -11.39
C TYR A 40 -0.94 8.20 -11.49
N GLN A 41 -0.69 8.74 -12.67
CA GLN A 41 -0.42 10.17 -12.88
C GLN A 41 -1.70 10.90 -13.28
N GLY A 42 -1.84 12.13 -12.80
CA GLY A 42 -2.93 13.04 -13.13
C GLY A 42 -2.62 13.87 -14.35
N PHE A 43 -3.64 14.03 -15.20
CA PHE A 43 -3.60 14.82 -16.41
C PHE A 43 -4.83 15.70 -16.50
N VAL A 44 -4.69 16.82 -17.21
CA VAL A 44 -5.80 17.70 -17.59
C VAL A 44 -5.77 17.93 -19.08
N MET A 45 -6.93 17.89 -19.71
CA MET A 45 -7.12 18.30 -21.11
C MET A 45 -8.33 19.22 -21.26
N PRO A 46 -8.40 20.05 -22.31
CA PRO A 46 -9.61 20.75 -22.67
C PRO A 46 -10.74 19.76 -22.96
N LEU A 47 -11.97 20.12 -22.58
CA LEU A 47 -13.18 19.40 -22.95
C LEU A 47 -13.87 20.16 -24.09
N LEU A 48 -14.04 19.52 -25.24
CA LEU A 48 -14.65 20.17 -26.40
C LEU A 48 -16.17 20.31 -26.21
N PRO A 49 -16.76 21.47 -26.54
CA PRO A 49 -18.20 21.59 -26.62
C PRO A 49 -18.72 20.80 -27.83
N GLY A 50 -19.45 19.71 -27.61
CA GLY A 50 -20.06 18.92 -28.69
C GLY A 50 -20.29 17.45 -28.35
N THR A 51 -20.64 16.66 -29.37
CA THR A 51 -20.91 15.22 -29.26
C THR A 51 -19.75 14.35 -29.76
N GLN A 52 -18.63 14.96 -30.15
CA GLN A 52 -17.46 14.24 -30.64
C GLN A 52 -16.64 13.70 -29.48
N GLY A 53 -16.55 12.38 -29.38
CA GLY A 53 -15.65 11.72 -28.44
C GLY A 53 -14.19 11.85 -28.87
N VAL A 54 -13.31 12.03 -27.89
CA VAL A 54 -11.86 12.16 -28.10
C VAL A 54 -11.11 10.98 -27.48
N GLU A 55 -10.10 10.48 -28.17
CA GLU A 55 -9.18 9.49 -27.59
C GLU A 55 -8.18 10.18 -26.66
N VAL A 56 -7.96 9.57 -25.49
CA VAL A 56 -7.13 10.11 -24.42
C VAL A 56 -6.00 9.12 -24.10
N ASP A 57 -4.77 9.64 -24.13
CA ASP A 57 -3.57 8.92 -23.72
C ASP A 57 -2.51 9.90 -23.17
N LYS A 58 -1.69 9.45 -22.23
CA LYS A 58 -0.59 10.20 -21.61
C LYS A 58 0.49 10.60 -22.60
N LYS A 59 0.63 9.90 -23.72
CA LYS A 59 1.56 10.22 -24.82
C LYS A 59 0.99 11.30 -25.75
N GLY A 60 -0.26 11.72 -25.54
CA GLY A 60 -0.97 12.72 -26.33
C GLY A 60 -2.15 12.13 -27.09
N GLY A 61 -2.92 13.01 -27.72
CA GLY A 61 -4.09 12.65 -28.51
C GLY A 61 -4.51 13.81 -29.42
N PRO A 62 -5.74 13.80 -29.94
CA PRO A 62 -6.28 14.90 -30.74
C PRO A 62 -6.31 16.24 -29.99
N LEU A 63 -6.30 16.20 -28.66
CA LEU A 63 -6.21 17.37 -27.78
C LEU A 63 -4.94 17.33 -26.93
N PRO A 64 -4.36 18.49 -26.57
CA PRO A 64 -3.23 18.55 -25.68
C PRO A 64 -3.65 18.11 -24.26
N ALA A 65 -2.92 17.15 -23.70
CA ALA A 65 -3.03 16.75 -22.31
C ALA A 65 -1.78 17.21 -21.53
N THR A 66 -1.99 17.87 -20.40
CA THR A 66 -0.91 18.34 -19.51
C THR A 66 -0.88 17.45 -18.28
N GLN A 67 0.25 16.78 -18.03
CA GLN A 67 0.47 16.05 -16.78
C GLN A 67 0.59 17.06 -15.63
N VAL A 68 -0.27 16.93 -14.62
CA VAL A 68 -0.32 17.85 -13.47
C VAL A 68 0.39 17.32 -12.24
N SER A 69 0.61 15.99 -12.13
CA SER A 69 1.29 15.36 -11.00
C SER A 69 2.71 14.91 -11.34
N SER A 70 3.58 14.79 -10.33
CA SER A 70 4.94 14.27 -10.48
C SER A 70 5.08 12.80 -10.09
N GLU A 71 4.42 12.37 -9.01
CA GLU A 71 4.65 11.05 -8.39
C GLU A 71 3.34 10.26 -8.15
N GLY A 72 2.19 10.89 -8.32
CA GLY A 72 0.88 10.25 -8.15
C GLY A 72 -0.24 11.28 -8.05
N ALA A 73 -1.48 10.86 -8.33
CA ALA A 73 -2.65 11.68 -8.08
C ALA A 73 -3.90 10.84 -7.84
N ASP A 74 -4.56 11.05 -6.72
CA ASP A 74 -5.88 10.50 -6.40
C ASP A 74 -6.83 11.60 -5.92
N PHE A 75 -8.13 11.28 -5.90
CA PHE A 75 -9.19 12.14 -5.37
C PHE A 75 -9.23 13.54 -6.03
N PHE A 76 -9.32 13.60 -7.35
CA PHE A 76 -9.43 14.87 -8.08
C PHE A 76 -10.64 15.69 -7.63
N ASN A 77 -10.43 16.98 -7.42
CA ASN A 77 -11.49 17.94 -7.13
C ASN A 77 -11.19 19.30 -7.77
N TRP A 78 -12.21 19.90 -8.38
CA TRP A 78 -12.10 21.25 -8.94
C TRP A 78 -12.60 22.29 -7.95
N SER A 79 -11.97 23.47 -7.94
CA SER A 79 -12.57 24.65 -7.32
C SER A 79 -13.92 24.97 -7.97
N ASN A 80 -14.83 25.59 -7.22
CA ASN A 80 -16.20 25.87 -7.69
C ASN A 80 -16.25 26.70 -8.98
N ASP A 81 -15.24 27.52 -9.23
CA ASP A 81 -15.10 28.34 -10.45
C ASP A 81 -14.35 27.63 -11.60
N GLY A 82 -13.86 26.41 -11.37
CA GLY A 82 -13.08 25.63 -12.34
C GLY A 82 -11.66 26.15 -12.59
N THR A 83 -11.16 27.12 -11.81
CA THR A 83 -9.85 27.74 -12.03
C THR A 83 -8.68 26.97 -11.41
N GLN A 84 -8.97 26.03 -10.51
CA GLN A 84 -7.96 25.21 -9.83
C GLN A 84 -8.38 23.74 -9.80
N LEU A 85 -7.42 22.86 -10.07
CA LEU A 85 -7.53 21.43 -9.82
C LEU A 85 -6.76 21.08 -8.55
N HIS A 86 -7.39 20.32 -7.68
CA HIS A 86 -6.82 19.73 -6.49
C HIS A 86 -6.75 18.21 -6.65
N TRP A 87 -5.72 17.60 -6.08
CA TRP A 87 -5.58 16.15 -5.94
C TRP A 87 -4.74 15.86 -4.71
N SER A 88 -4.75 14.62 -4.24
CA SER A 88 -3.90 14.20 -3.14
C SER A 88 -2.95 13.08 -3.55
N MET A 89 -1.83 12.99 -2.83
CA MET A 89 -0.94 11.84 -2.82
C MET A 89 -0.60 11.59 -1.35
N GLY A 90 -1.08 10.46 -0.82
CA GLY A 90 -1.16 10.25 0.62
C GLY A 90 -1.83 11.44 1.33
N PRO A 91 -1.27 11.97 2.43
CA PRO A 91 -1.88 13.07 3.15
C PRO A 91 -1.62 14.44 2.52
N THR A 92 -0.93 14.55 1.39
CA THR A 92 -0.55 15.86 0.82
C THR A 92 -1.52 16.28 -0.26
N LEU A 93 -2.17 17.42 -0.09
CA LEU A 93 -3.04 18.08 -1.06
C LEU A 93 -2.21 18.98 -1.99
N TYR A 94 -2.25 18.71 -3.28
CA TYR A 94 -1.61 19.49 -4.32
C TYR A 94 -2.64 20.36 -5.05
N THR A 95 -2.16 21.38 -5.76
CA THR A 95 -3.03 22.29 -6.51
C THR A 95 -2.34 22.77 -7.77
N ALA A 96 -3.08 22.79 -8.88
CA ALA A 96 -2.66 23.38 -10.14
C ALA A 96 -3.70 24.42 -10.59
N LYS A 97 -3.25 25.58 -11.08
CA LYS A 97 -4.14 26.58 -11.68
C LYS A 97 -4.30 26.29 -13.16
N THR A 98 -5.53 26.30 -13.68
CA THR A 98 -5.80 26.02 -15.09
C THR A 98 -5.11 26.99 -16.04
N ALA A 99 -4.99 28.26 -15.63
CA ALA A 99 -4.27 29.29 -16.36
C ALA A 99 -2.78 28.96 -16.63
N ASP A 100 -2.19 28.07 -15.82
CA ASP A 100 -0.79 27.65 -15.97
C ASP A 100 -0.63 26.39 -16.85
N LEU A 101 -1.74 25.67 -17.13
CA LEU A 101 -1.71 24.35 -17.79
C LEU A 101 -1.61 24.42 -19.31
N PHE A 102 -2.27 25.42 -19.91
CA PHE A 102 -2.39 25.57 -21.36
C PHE A 102 -1.86 26.94 -21.76
N ARG A 103 -0.82 26.94 -22.59
CA ARG A 103 -0.26 28.18 -23.13
C ARG A 103 -1.20 28.77 -24.17
N VAL A 104 -1.38 30.09 -24.12
CA VAL A 104 -2.17 30.85 -25.10
C VAL A 104 -1.36 31.16 -26.37
N ALA A 105 -0.03 31.08 -26.32
CA ALA A 105 0.86 31.38 -27.45
C ALA A 105 1.66 30.13 -27.91
N PRO A 106 2.07 30.06 -29.20
CA PRO A 106 2.96 29.01 -29.69
C PRO A 106 4.24 28.99 -28.85
N ALA A 107 4.57 27.83 -28.31
CA ALA A 107 5.80 27.65 -27.58
C ALA A 107 6.93 27.30 -28.57
N ASP A 108 8.15 27.78 -28.32
CA ASP A 108 9.34 27.25 -28.99
C ASP A 108 9.42 25.74 -28.76
N GLU A 109 10.01 24.98 -29.70
CA GLU A 109 10.10 23.51 -29.60
C GLU A 109 10.78 23.04 -28.29
N ASP A 110 11.65 23.88 -27.70
CA ASP A 110 12.37 23.61 -26.45
C ASP A 110 11.72 24.18 -25.18
N ALA A 111 10.52 24.78 -25.28
CA ALA A 111 9.88 25.40 -24.12
C ALA A 111 9.57 24.34 -23.04
N PRO A 112 9.92 24.59 -21.77
CA PRO A 112 9.77 23.60 -20.70
C PRO A 112 8.30 23.19 -20.56
N LYS A 113 8.01 21.92 -20.32
CA LYS A 113 6.64 21.46 -20.01
C LYS A 113 6.15 22.08 -18.70
N TYR A 114 4.84 22.00 -18.45
CA TYR A 114 4.25 22.44 -17.18
C TYR A 114 5.02 21.82 -16.00
N PRO A 115 5.57 22.63 -15.07
CA PRO A 115 6.30 22.11 -13.93
C PRO A 115 5.31 21.68 -12.85
N ALA A 116 4.96 20.38 -12.83
CA ALA A 116 4.09 19.81 -11.81
C ALA A 116 4.56 20.20 -10.38
N PRO A 117 3.65 20.64 -9.49
CA PRO A 117 4.01 21.03 -8.13
C PRO A 117 4.62 19.85 -7.38
N LYS A 118 5.78 20.09 -6.76
CA LYS A 118 6.52 19.09 -5.96
C LYS A 118 6.19 19.15 -4.47
N THR A 119 5.42 20.13 -4.04
CA THR A 119 5.03 20.35 -2.65
C THR A 119 3.55 20.69 -2.60
N GLY A 120 2.89 20.34 -1.50
CA GLY A 120 1.48 20.64 -1.26
C GLY A 120 1.21 20.97 0.21
N VAL A 121 -0.07 21.04 0.55
CA VAL A 121 -0.54 21.25 1.92
C VAL A 121 -0.74 19.88 2.58
N SER A 122 -0.06 19.61 3.69
CA SER A 122 -0.32 18.39 4.46
C SER A 122 -1.68 18.45 5.15
N LEU A 123 -2.47 17.41 4.98
CA LEU A 123 -3.75 17.16 5.64
C LEU A 123 -3.60 16.18 6.83
N SER A 124 -2.38 15.75 7.15
CA SER A 124 -2.11 14.85 8.28
C SER A 124 -2.55 15.47 9.60
N MET A 125 -3.01 14.63 10.51
CA MET A 125 -3.38 15.03 11.87
C MET A 125 -2.69 14.11 12.88
N ASP A 126 -2.18 14.68 13.97
CA ASP A 126 -1.69 13.91 15.10
C ASP A 126 -2.87 13.40 15.94
N VAL A 127 -2.99 12.08 16.04
CA VAL A 127 -4.02 11.41 16.85
C VAL A 127 -3.35 10.51 17.87
N ALA A 128 -3.83 10.56 19.12
CA ALA A 128 -3.34 9.68 20.17
C ALA A 128 -3.68 8.21 19.85
N ALA A 129 -2.66 7.35 19.81
CA ALA A 129 -2.85 5.91 19.72
C ALA A 129 -3.47 5.37 21.01
N ASP A 130 -4.33 4.36 20.89
CA ASP A 130 -4.88 3.65 22.04
C ASP A 130 -3.78 2.76 22.64
N LYS A 131 -3.41 3.06 23.88
CA LYS A 131 -2.35 2.35 24.60
C LYS A 131 -2.83 1.99 26.00
N PRO A 132 -2.78 0.71 26.39
CA PRO A 132 -3.05 0.33 27.75
C PRO A 132 -2.01 0.95 28.71
N SER A 133 -2.45 1.31 29.92
CA SER A 133 -1.59 1.85 30.98
C SER A 133 -1.38 0.88 32.14
N ALA A 134 -2.15 -0.20 32.19
CA ALA A 134 -2.11 -1.18 33.28
C ALA A 134 -0.79 -1.97 33.29
N THR A 135 -0.39 -2.42 34.48
CA THR A 135 0.66 -3.44 34.62
C THR A 135 -0.02 -4.79 34.89
N VAL A 136 0.29 -5.81 34.10
CA VAL A 136 -0.25 -7.17 34.20
C VAL A 136 0.91 -8.15 34.38
N ALA A 137 0.75 -9.12 35.28
CA ALA A 137 1.68 -10.23 35.43
C ALA A 137 0.96 -11.55 35.16
N LEU A 138 1.43 -12.29 34.17
CA LEU A 138 0.97 -13.66 33.88
C LEU A 138 1.93 -14.62 34.57
N VAL A 139 1.44 -15.52 35.42
CA VAL A 139 2.30 -16.39 36.25
C VAL A 139 1.90 -17.86 36.18
N GLY A 140 2.87 -18.76 36.26
CA GLY A 140 2.65 -20.20 36.37
C GLY A 140 2.57 -20.96 35.04
N ALA A 141 2.68 -20.27 33.90
CA ALA A 141 2.60 -20.91 32.57
C ALA A 141 3.91 -21.59 32.17
N ARG A 142 3.81 -22.56 31.26
CA ARG A 142 4.94 -22.93 30.38
C ARG A 142 5.07 -21.87 29.29
N ILE A 143 6.21 -21.22 29.16
CA ILE A 143 6.43 -20.16 28.16
C ILE A 143 7.33 -20.70 27.05
N VAL A 144 6.91 -20.52 25.80
CA VAL A 144 7.75 -20.67 24.61
C VAL A 144 8.15 -19.27 24.17
N SER A 145 9.39 -18.85 24.43
CA SER A 145 9.82 -17.46 24.18
C SER A 145 10.32 -17.22 22.76
N MET A 146 10.67 -18.28 22.04
CA MET A 146 11.36 -18.24 20.75
C MET A 146 12.77 -17.60 20.82
N ALA A 147 13.33 -17.41 22.03
CA ALA A 147 14.65 -16.77 22.21
C ALA A 147 15.84 -17.70 21.89
N ALA A 148 15.61 -19.01 21.78
CA ALA A 148 16.62 -20.01 21.46
C ALA A 148 16.07 -21.04 20.46
N LYS A 149 16.97 -21.81 19.82
CA LYS A 149 16.62 -22.79 18.78
C LYS A 149 15.67 -23.90 19.26
N ASP A 150 15.70 -24.22 20.54
CA ASP A 150 14.80 -25.18 21.20
C ASP A 150 13.46 -24.55 21.64
N GLY A 151 13.20 -23.29 21.23
CA GLY A 151 12.04 -22.50 21.59
C GLY A 151 12.25 -21.62 22.84
N GLY A 152 13.37 -21.74 23.55
CA GLY A 152 13.63 -20.97 24.78
C GLY A 152 12.54 -21.21 25.83
N ILE A 153 12.34 -22.48 26.17
CA ILE A 153 11.27 -22.95 27.05
C ILE A 153 11.53 -22.56 28.50
N ILE A 154 10.52 -22.00 29.17
CA ILE A 154 10.54 -21.69 30.60
C ILE A 154 9.33 -22.37 31.25
N ASP A 155 9.60 -23.39 32.06
CA ASP A 155 8.58 -24.03 32.90
C ASP A 155 8.37 -23.23 34.20
N ASP A 156 7.13 -23.20 34.70
CA ASP A 156 6.69 -22.33 35.81
C ASP A 156 7.19 -20.87 35.63
N GLY A 157 6.89 -20.31 34.47
CA GLY A 157 7.33 -18.98 34.05
C GLY A 157 6.43 -17.84 34.51
N ALA A 158 6.97 -16.62 34.44
CA ALA A 158 6.22 -15.39 34.62
C ALA A 158 6.57 -14.36 33.52
N ILE A 159 5.56 -13.60 33.11
CA ILE A 159 5.67 -12.47 32.17
C ILE A 159 5.11 -11.23 32.85
N VAL A 160 5.86 -10.13 32.86
CA VAL A 160 5.37 -8.83 33.31
C VAL A 160 5.21 -7.91 32.10
N ILE A 161 4.00 -7.37 31.95
CA ILE A 161 3.61 -6.44 30.90
C ILE A 161 3.29 -5.10 31.57
N ARG A 162 3.89 -4.01 31.08
CA ARG A 162 3.57 -2.64 31.49
C ARG A 162 3.07 -1.89 30.26
N GLY A 163 1.79 -1.51 30.30
CA GLY A 163 1.11 -0.95 29.14
C GLY A 163 1.14 -1.91 27.97
N ASP A 164 1.76 -1.49 26.87
CA ASP A 164 1.88 -2.25 25.62
C ASP A 164 3.22 -2.99 25.46
N ARG A 165 4.06 -3.05 26.52
CA ARG A 165 5.39 -3.65 26.47
C ARG A 165 5.60 -4.74 27.51
N ILE A 166 6.25 -5.81 27.07
CA ILE A 166 6.82 -6.83 27.96
C ILE A 166 8.09 -6.23 28.60
N VAL A 167 8.14 -6.24 29.93
CA VAL A 167 9.27 -5.69 30.71
C VAL A 167 10.08 -6.76 31.43
N ALA A 168 9.54 -7.96 31.61
CA ALA A 168 10.28 -9.11 32.14
C ALA A 168 9.66 -10.43 31.67
N VAL A 169 10.50 -11.42 31.40
CA VAL A 169 10.15 -12.82 31.13
C VAL A 169 11.20 -13.70 31.80
N GLY A 170 10.78 -14.75 32.50
CA GLY A 170 11.72 -15.66 33.16
C GLY A 170 11.03 -16.69 34.05
N PRO A 171 11.80 -17.55 34.73
CA PRO A 171 11.27 -18.42 35.78
C PRO A 171 10.53 -17.59 36.82
N ARG A 172 9.36 -18.05 37.28
CA ARG A 172 8.50 -17.29 38.22
C ARG A 172 9.24 -16.89 39.48
N ALA A 173 10.12 -17.75 40.00
CA ALA A 173 10.94 -17.46 41.18
C ALA A 173 11.98 -16.34 40.97
N SER A 174 12.31 -16.01 39.71
CA SER A 174 13.33 -15.01 39.35
C SER A 174 12.73 -13.69 38.85
N VAL A 175 11.44 -13.65 38.53
CA VAL A 175 10.77 -12.45 37.99
C VAL A 175 10.13 -11.66 39.13
N GLN A 176 10.55 -10.41 39.30
CA GLN A 176 9.93 -9.50 40.27
C GLN A 176 8.61 -8.96 39.73
N ILE A 177 7.52 -9.23 40.44
CA ILE A 177 6.19 -8.71 40.12
C ILE A 177 6.04 -7.33 40.77
N PRO A 178 5.85 -6.24 40.00
CA PRO A 178 5.69 -4.90 40.56
C PRO A 178 4.46 -4.80 41.46
N ALA A 179 4.55 -4.01 42.52
CA ALA A 179 3.41 -3.69 43.37
C ALA A 179 2.27 -3.05 42.54
N GLY A 180 1.03 -3.48 42.77
CA GLY A 180 -0.14 -3.00 42.03
C GLY A 180 -0.33 -3.63 40.65
N ALA A 181 0.54 -4.55 40.21
CA ALA A 181 0.29 -5.32 38.99
C ALA A 181 -0.94 -6.23 39.15
N LYS A 182 -1.78 -6.30 38.11
CA LYS A 182 -2.85 -7.30 38.03
C LYS A 182 -2.22 -8.66 37.77
N VAL A 183 -2.20 -9.52 38.78
CA VAL A 183 -1.68 -10.88 38.66
C VAL A 183 -2.77 -11.80 38.11
N VAL A 184 -2.43 -12.57 37.07
CA VAL A 184 -3.29 -13.59 36.46
C VAL A 184 -2.54 -14.92 36.54
N ASP A 185 -3.09 -15.85 37.32
CA ASP A 185 -2.59 -17.22 37.38
C ASP A 185 -3.04 -17.99 36.14
N VAL A 186 -2.06 -18.47 35.39
CA VAL A 186 -2.23 -19.21 34.14
C VAL A 186 -1.54 -20.58 34.23
N ALA A 187 -1.42 -21.13 35.44
CA ALA A 187 -0.89 -22.47 35.67
C ALA A 187 -1.60 -23.53 34.81
N GLY A 188 -0.82 -24.49 34.33
CA GLY A 188 -1.29 -25.56 33.43
C GLY A 188 -1.55 -25.12 31.99
N LYS A 189 -1.26 -23.85 31.64
CA LYS A 189 -1.37 -23.32 30.26
C LYS A 189 0.02 -23.12 29.64
N THR A 190 0.04 -23.05 28.32
CA THR A 190 1.21 -22.66 27.54
C THR A 190 1.00 -21.26 26.97
N ILE A 191 2.02 -20.41 27.08
CA ILE A 191 2.08 -19.10 26.43
C ILE A 191 3.07 -19.18 25.26
N ILE A 192 2.64 -18.68 24.10
CA ILE A 192 3.46 -18.46 22.91
C ILE A 192 3.39 -16.97 22.53
N PRO A 193 4.30 -16.45 21.68
CA PRO A 193 4.15 -15.12 21.11
C PRO A 193 2.83 -15.03 20.32
N GLY A 194 2.25 -13.83 20.25
CA GLY A 194 1.12 -13.59 19.35
C GLY A 194 1.52 -13.94 17.91
N LEU A 195 0.63 -14.62 17.19
CA LEU A 195 0.94 -15.07 15.84
C LEU A 195 1.03 -13.85 14.90
N VAL A 196 1.95 -13.96 13.94
CA VAL A 196 2.14 -12.98 12.86
C VAL A 196 1.81 -13.68 11.56
N ASP A 197 0.76 -13.24 10.90
CA ASP A 197 0.43 -13.68 9.55
C ASP A 197 1.19 -12.79 8.56
N ALA A 198 2.16 -13.38 7.85
CA ALA A 198 3.03 -12.64 6.94
C ALA A 198 2.41 -12.40 5.55
N HIS A 199 1.32 -13.10 5.23
CA HIS A 199 0.64 -13.01 3.93
C HIS A 199 -0.87 -13.18 4.13
N ALA A 200 -1.47 -12.17 4.76
CA ALA A 200 -2.91 -12.12 4.93
C ALA A 200 -3.59 -11.53 3.68
N HIS A 201 -4.88 -11.83 3.53
CA HIS A 201 -5.78 -11.13 2.62
C HIS A 201 -7.13 -10.94 3.29
N GLY A 202 -7.81 -9.85 2.99
CA GLY A 202 -9.21 -9.68 3.36
C GLY A 202 -9.71 -8.25 3.15
N PRO A 203 -11.01 -8.09 2.86
CA PRO A 203 -11.58 -6.76 2.66
C PRO A 203 -11.47 -5.94 3.95
N GLN A 204 -11.09 -4.67 3.81
CA GLN A 204 -11.09 -3.71 4.93
C GLN A 204 -12.18 -2.66 4.81
N GLY A 205 -12.70 -2.42 3.61
CA GLY A 205 -13.85 -1.57 3.36
C GLY A 205 -14.57 -1.95 2.07
N GLU A 206 -15.49 -1.08 1.69
CA GLU A 206 -16.19 -1.10 0.41
C GLU A 206 -16.44 0.35 0.01
N ASP A 207 -16.09 0.74 -1.22
CA ASP A 207 -16.21 2.11 -1.72
C ASP A 207 -15.63 3.18 -0.75
N ASP A 208 -14.41 2.93 -0.26
CA ASP A 208 -13.69 3.77 0.72
C ASP A 208 -14.39 3.92 2.09
N LEU A 209 -15.41 3.09 2.38
CA LEU A 209 -16.08 3.04 3.68
C LEU A 209 -15.54 1.89 4.54
N ILE A 210 -14.85 2.26 5.62
CA ILE A 210 -14.29 1.31 6.60
C ILE A 210 -15.36 1.01 7.67
N PRO A 211 -15.78 -0.25 7.87
CA PRO A 211 -16.78 -0.60 8.86
C PRO A 211 -16.21 -0.50 10.28
N GLN A 212 -17.05 -0.11 11.25
CA GLN A 212 -16.65 -0.10 12.67
C GLN A 212 -16.43 -1.52 13.23
N GLN A 213 -16.95 -2.55 12.55
CA GLN A 213 -16.73 -3.94 12.88
C GLN A 213 -16.41 -4.72 11.60
N ASN A 214 -15.22 -5.28 11.53
CA ASN A 214 -14.80 -6.17 10.45
C ASN A 214 -14.71 -7.60 11.01
N TRP A 215 -15.68 -8.44 10.63
CA TRP A 215 -15.76 -9.82 11.14
C TRP A 215 -14.51 -10.64 10.79
N SER A 216 -13.91 -10.42 9.60
CA SER A 216 -12.71 -11.14 9.17
C SER A 216 -11.53 -10.79 10.08
N SER A 217 -11.30 -9.51 10.32
CA SER A 217 -10.23 -9.04 11.22
C SER A 217 -10.44 -9.53 12.66
N ILE A 218 -11.68 -9.51 13.15
CA ILE A 218 -12.02 -10.00 14.51
C ILE A 218 -11.77 -11.51 14.63
N VAL A 219 -12.17 -12.31 13.64
CA VAL A 219 -11.95 -13.76 13.64
C VAL A 219 -10.47 -14.09 13.59
N ASN A 220 -9.69 -13.42 12.74
CA ASN A 220 -8.23 -13.61 12.68
C ASN A 220 -7.57 -13.32 14.04
N LEU A 221 -7.96 -12.23 14.69
CA LEU A 221 -7.48 -11.90 16.03
C LEU A 221 -7.89 -12.95 17.08
N ALA A 222 -9.15 -13.42 17.03
CA ALA A 222 -9.65 -14.46 17.93
C ALA A 222 -8.93 -15.81 17.75
N MET A 223 -8.46 -16.09 16.53
CA MET A 223 -7.64 -17.27 16.20
C MET A 223 -6.15 -17.10 16.57
N GLY A 224 -5.77 -15.94 17.10
CA GLY A 224 -4.43 -15.69 17.65
C GLY A 224 -3.49 -14.88 16.75
N ALA A 225 -3.91 -14.50 15.54
CA ALA A 225 -3.15 -13.59 14.68
C ALA A 225 -3.23 -12.16 15.26
N THR A 226 -2.17 -11.74 15.92
CA THR A 226 -2.09 -10.41 16.56
C THR A 226 -1.48 -9.35 15.67
N THR A 227 -0.83 -9.76 14.58
CA THR A 227 -0.24 -8.90 13.56
C THR A 227 -0.44 -9.55 12.20
N ILE A 228 -0.75 -8.76 11.18
CA ILE A 228 -0.86 -9.20 9.80
C ILE A 228 0.00 -8.32 8.90
N HIS A 229 0.49 -8.90 7.81
CA HIS A 229 1.00 -8.19 6.65
C HIS A 229 0.16 -8.58 5.43
N ASP A 230 -0.55 -7.61 4.84
CA ASP A 230 -1.36 -7.79 3.64
C ASP A 230 -0.59 -7.26 2.41
N PRO A 231 -0.09 -8.14 1.52
CA PRO A 231 0.73 -7.75 0.39
C PRO A 231 -0.08 -7.33 -0.85
N SER A 232 -1.40 -7.15 -0.75
CA SER A 232 -2.24 -6.72 -1.87
C SER A 232 -3.61 -6.25 -1.38
N SER A 233 -3.75 -4.94 -1.13
CA SER A 233 -5.01 -4.34 -0.69
C SER A 233 -5.30 -3.03 -1.42
N ARG A 234 -6.34 -2.30 -1.00
CA ARG A 234 -6.58 -0.91 -1.40
C ARG A 234 -6.04 0.02 -0.33
N ALA A 235 -5.13 0.93 -0.69
CA ALA A 235 -4.50 1.88 0.24
C ALA A 235 -5.53 2.73 0.99
N ALA A 236 -6.55 3.22 0.28
CA ALA A 236 -7.64 4.02 0.84
C ALA A 236 -8.45 3.29 1.93
N GLU A 237 -8.43 1.95 1.96
CA GLU A 237 -9.14 1.15 2.96
C GLU A 237 -8.17 0.62 4.04
N ILE A 238 -7.08 -0.06 3.65
CA ILE A 238 -6.18 -0.78 4.57
C ILE A 238 -5.43 0.16 5.50
N PHE A 239 -4.97 1.33 5.02
CA PHE A 239 -4.22 2.26 5.85
C PHE A 239 -5.14 3.00 6.83
N VAL A 240 -6.34 3.37 6.39
CA VAL A 240 -7.38 3.93 7.26
C VAL A 240 -7.79 2.91 8.33
N ALA A 241 -7.99 1.63 7.97
CA ALA A 241 -8.23 0.56 8.93
C ALA A 241 -7.04 0.41 9.91
N SER A 242 -5.80 0.52 9.44
CA SER A 242 -4.60 0.49 10.30
C SER A 242 -4.62 1.63 11.33
N GLU A 243 -5.01 2.83 10.93
CA GLU A 243 -5.06 4.00 11.81
C GLU A 243 -6.23 3.92 12.79
N MET A 244 -7.40 3.46 12.33
CA MET A 244 -8.55 3.17 13.18
C MET A 244 -8.21 2.10 14.22
N GLN A 245 -7.49 1.05 13.83
CA GLN A 245 -7.01 0.01 14.73
C GLN A 245 -6.05 0.59 15.76
N ARG A 246 -5.03 1.35 15.32
CA ARG A 246 -4.03 1.98 16.20
C ARG A 246 -4.63 2.97 17.19
N THR A 247 -5.75 3.61 16.85
CA THR A 247 -6.47 4.56 17.70
C THR A 247 -7.60 3.91 18.51
N GLY A 248 -7.73 2.58 18.47
CA GLY A 248 -8.73 1.83 19.25
C GLY A 248 -10.17 1.99 18.74
N LYS A 249 -10.37 2.54 17.54
CA LYS A 249 -11.71 2.72 16.93
C LYS A 249 -12.29 1.40 16.40
N ILE A 250 -11.44 0.46 16.00
CA ILE A 250 -11.84 -0.88 15.58
C ILE A 250 -10.97 -1.94 16.26
N ILE A 251 -11.53 -3.14 16.42
CA ILE A 251 -10.81 -4.32 16.91
C ILE A 251 -10.26 -5.08 15.69
N ALA A 252 -8.95 -5.16 15.57
CA ALA A 252 -8.25 -5.88 14.52
C ALA A 252 -6.82 -6.24 14.98
N PRO A 253 -6.13 -7.18 14.31
CA PRO A 253 -4.69 -7.37 14.46
C PRO A 253 -3.95 -6.07 14.13
N ARG A 254 -2.69 -5.94 14.54
CA ARG A 254 -1.82 -4.88 14.01
C ARG A 254 -1.66 -5.06 12.51
N ILE A 255 -1.99 -4.02 11.74
CA ILE A 255 -2.03 -4.09 10.28
C ILE A 255 -0.76 -3.48 9.69
N PHE A 256 -0.11 -4.24 8.83
CA PHE A 256 0.92 -3.80 7.90
C PHE A 256 0.46 -4.15 6.48
N SER A 257 0.78 -3.33 5.49
CA SER A 257 0.39 -3.62 4.11
C SER A 257 1.28 -2.89 3.11
N THR A 258 1.28 -3.39 1.88
CA THR A 258 1.83 -2.71 0.71
C THR A 258 0.88 -1.67 0.11
N GLY A 259 -0.41 -1.69 0.48
CA GLY A 259 -1.46 -1.01 -0.31
C GLY A 259 -1.65 -1.72 -1.64
N GLU A 260 -1.88 -0.95 -2.71
CA GLU A 260 -1.98 -1.49 -4.06
C GLU A 260 -0.67 -2.15 -4.49
N VAL A 261 -0.80 -3.16 -5.34
CA VAL A 261 0.35 -3.81 -5.96
C VAL A 261 0.89 -2.96 -7.11
N ILE A 262 2.20 -2.98 -7.32
CA ILE A 262 2.85 -2.42 -8.51
C ILE A 262 2.67 -3.44 -9.65
N TYR A 263 1.53 -3.37 -10.34
CA TYR A 263 1.08 -4.40 -11.28
C TYR A 263 1.59 -4.18 -12.72
N GLY A 264 2.37 -5.12 -13.25
CA GLY A 264 2.96 -5.01 -14.58
C GLY A 264 2.14 -5.57 -15.74
N ALA A 265 1.00 -6.22 -15.48
CA ALA A 265 0.11 -6.68 -16.55
C ALA A 265 -0.96 -5.63 -16.85
N LYS A 266 -1.32 -5.49 -18.13
CA LYS A 266 -2.29 -4.47 -18.58
C LYS A 266 -3.66 -4.70 -17.95
N SER A 267 -3.97 -3.90 -16.93
CA SER A 267 -5.28 -3.83 -16.29
C SER A 267 -5.62 -2.36 -16.07
N PRO A 268 -6.78 -1.87 -16.53
CA PRO A 268 -7.08 -0.45 -16.48
C PRO A 268 -6.94 0.18 -15.10
N GLU A 269 -7.31 -0.53 -14.04
CA GLU A 269 -7.41 0.03 -12.68
C GLU A 269 -6.08 0.03 -11.91
N VAL A 270 -5.15 -0.86 -12.26
CA VAL A 270 -3.97 -1.14 -11.42
C VAL A 270 -2.65 -1.16 -12.18
N TYR A 271 -2.64 -0.91 -13.49
CA TYR A 271 -1.42 -1.01 -14.31
C TYR A 271 -0.37 0.05 -13.95
N ALA A 272 0.83 -0.43 -13.61
CA ALA A 272 2.04 0.34 -13.38
C ALA A 272 3.06 0.06 -14.52
N GLU A 273 3.10 0.96 -15.49
CA GLU A 273 4.06 0.98 -16.58
C GLU A 273 5.42 1.48 -16.10
N ILE A 274 6.40 0.58 -16.04
CA ILE A 274 7.78 0.88 -15.64
C ILE A 274 8.71 0.80 -16.84
N ASN A 275 9.12 1.95 -17.38
CA ASN A 275 10.08 2.04 -18.48
C ASN A 275 11.42 2.64 -18.05
N SER A 276 11.46 3.30 -16.89
CA SER A 276 12.63 3.95 -16.29
C SER A 276 12.73 3.67 -14.79
N TYR A 277 13.83 4.09 -14.16
CA TYR A 277 13.96 4.06 -12.69
C TYR A 277 13.00 5.05 -12.05
N GLU A 278 12.79 6.19 -12.69
CA GLU A 278 11.93 7.28 -12.26
C GLU A 278 10.45 6.84 -12.21
N ASP A 279 9.99 6.01 -13.15
CA ASP A 279 8.65 5.42 -13.11
C ASP A 279 8.49 4.56 -11.85
N ALA A 280 9.45 3.67 -11.59
CA ALA A 280 9.42 2.80 -10.40
C ALA A 280 9.50 3.61 -9.09
N LEU A 281 10.31 4.67 -9.07
CA LEU A 281 10.45 5.56 -7.92
C LEU A 281 9.16 6.31 -7.63
N ALA A 282 8.44 6.76 -8.65
CA ALA A 282 7.14 7.41 -8.49
C ALA A 282 6.12 6.47 -7.82
N ASP A 283 5.99 5.23 -8.31
CA ASP A 283 5.09 4.23 -7.69
C ASP A 283 5.46 3.91 -6.24
N VAL A 284 6.76 3.72 -5.96
CA VAL A 284 7.26 3.47 -4.60
C VAL A 284 6.96 4.65 -3.67
N ARG A 285 7.23 5.88 -4.10
CA ARG A 285 6.98 7.09 -3.29
C ARG A 285 5.50 7.34 -3.06
N ARG A 286 4.66 7.06 -4.05
CA ARG A 286 3.20 7.14 -3.91
C ARG A 286 2.72 6.22 -2.79
N LEU A 287 3.04 4.93 -2.86
CA LEU A 287 2.65 3.94 -1.84
C LEU A 287 3.24 4.29 -0.46
N LYS A 288 4.49 4.77 -0.42
CA LYS A 288 5.11 5.25 0.83
C LYS A 288 4.36 6.43 1.44
N ALA A 289 3.94 7.38 0.60
CA ALA A 289 3.19 8.55 1.05
C ALA A 289 1.80 8.17 1.58
N GLU A 290 1.19 7.13 1.05
CA GLU A 290 -0.10 6.59 1.50
C GLU A 290 -0.01 5.83 2.83
N GLY A 291 1.17 5.34 3.21
CA GLY A 291 1.43 4.69 4.50
C GLY A 291 2.14 3.34 4.41
N ALA A 292 2.50 2.90 3.20
CA ALA A 292 3.20 1.63 3.01
C ALA A 292 4.62 1.67 3.60
N HIS A 293 5.07 0.53 4.12
CA HIS A 293 6.45 0.27 4.54
C HIS A 293 7.13 -0.77 3.63
N SER A 294 6.35 -1.42 2.78
CA SER A 294 6.74 -2.43 1.81
C SER A 294 5.99 -2.17 0.50
N VAL A 295 6.48 -2.67 -0.62
CA VAL A 295 5.75 -2.64 -1.91
C VAL A 295 5.62 -4.04 -2.48
N LYS A 296 4.49 -4.31 -3.16
CA LYS A 296 4.27 -5.57 -3.87
C LYS A 296 4.67 -5.45 -5.33
N ASN A 297 5.77 -6.08 -5.71
CA ASN A 297 6.25 -6.10 -7.09
C ASN A 297 5.57 -7.26 -7.87
N TYR A 298 4.54 -6.96 -8.66
CA TYR A 298 3.60 -7.97 -9.15
C TYR A 298 3.56 -7.99 -10.69
N ASN A 299 3.75 -9.16 -11.31
CA ASN A 299 3.62 -9.37 -12.77
C ASN A 299 4.37 -8.38 -13.67
N GLN A 300 5.47 -7.77 -13.21
CA GLN A 300 6.36 -7.01 -14.10
C GLN A 300 7.06 -7.99 -15.06
N PRO A 301 6.77 -7.92 -16.37
CA PRO A 301 7.15 -9.00 -17.30
C PRO A 301 8.65 -9.09 -17.50
N ARG A 302 9.34 -7.94 -17.57
CA ARG A 302 10.77 -7.89 -17.82
C ARG A 302 11.56 -7.78 -16.52
N ARG A 303 12.69 -8.50 -16.44
CA ARG A 303 13.51 -8.55 -15.21
C ARG A 303 14.04 -7.17 -14.81
N GLU A 304 14.43 -6.35 -15.78
CA GLU A 304 14.92 -5.00 -15.51
C GLU A 304 13.83 -4.10 -14.91
N GLN A 305 12.55 -4.35 -15.19
CA GLN A 305 11.45 -3.63 -14.53
C GLN A 305 11.37 -4.02 -13.05
N ARG A 306 11.44 -5.32 -12.76
CA ARG A 306 11.48 -5.80 -11.37
C ARG A 306 12.67 -5.24 -10.60
N GLN A 307 13.86 -5.24 -11.20
CA GLN A 307 15.07 -4.69 -10.59
C GLN A 307 14.96 -3.18 -10.32
N ARG A 308 14.30 -2.41 -11.20
CA ARG A 308 14.05 -0.98 -10.96
C ARG A 308 13.16 -0.75 -9.75
N VAL A 309 12.10 -1.56 -9.57
CA VAL A 309 11.26 -1.51 -8.36
C VAL A 309 12.10 -1.81 -7.12
N VAL A 310 12.95 -2.85 -7.17
CA VAL A 310 13.83 -3.17 -6.03
C VAL A 310 14.79 -2.02 -5.71
N ALA A 311 15.46 -1.47 -6.71
CA ALA A 311 16.38 -0.34 -6.52
C ALA A 311 15.67 0.91 -5.99
N ALA A 312 14.46 1.21 -6.48
CA ALA A 312 13.66 2.34 -6.02
C ALA A 312 13.19 2.16 -4.57
N ALA A 313 12.67 0.98 -4.22
CA ALA A 313 12.26 0.65 -2.86
C ALA A 313 13.43 0.72 -1.87
N GLN A 314 14.62 0.19 -2.23
CA GLN A 314 15.82 0.29 -1.41
C GLN A 314 16.26 1.75 -1.20
N ALA A 315 16.21 2.59 -2.24
CA ALA A 315 16.52 4.01 -2.13
C ALA A 315 15.55 4.74 -1.19
N GLU A 316 14.29 4.28 -1.12
CA GLU A 316 13.26 4.79 -0.23
C GLU A 316 13.17 4.03 1.10
N GLN A 317 14.09 3.10 1.38
CA GLN A 317 14.15 2.29 2.60
C GLN A 317 12.85 1.48 2.85
N MET A 318 12.25 0.97 1.78
CA MET A 318 11.07 0.12 1.81
C MET A 318 11.43 -1.33 1.51
N GLU A 319 10.70 -2.26 2.13
CA GLU A 319 10.80 -3.68 1.81
C GLU A 319 10.13 -3.98 0.46
N VAL A 320 10.58 -5.05 -0.21
CA VAL A 320 9.95 -5.52 -1.45
C VAL A 320 9.49 -6.95 -1.27
N VAL A 321 8.17 -7.12 -1.36
CA VAL A 321 7.53 -8.42 -1.39
C VAL A 321 7.14 -8.69 -2.84
N PRO A 322 7.79 -9.59 -3.59
CA PRO A 322 7.43 -9.85 -4.97
C PRO A 322 6.28 -10.86 -5.06
N GLU A 323 5.64 -10.97 -6.22
CA GLU A 323 4.82 -12.14 -6.54
C GLU A 323 5.73 -13.26 -7.08
N GLY A 324 5.87 -14.35 -6.33
CA GLY A 324 6.57 -15.58 -6.74
C GLY A 324 5.61 -16.73 -7.06
N GLY A 325 6.14 -17.95 -7.17
CA GLY A 325 5.35 -19.19 -7.25
C GLY A 325 4.83 -19.57 -8.63
N SER A 326 5.24 -18.84 -9.68
CA SER A 326 4.87 -19.15 -11.06
C SER A 326 5.91 -20.05 -11.75
N LEU A 327 7.16 -19.62 -11.78
CA LEU A 327 8.25 -20.30 -12.50
C LEU A 327 9.51 -20.30 -11.65
N TYR A 328 10.18 -21.46 -11.54
CA TYR A 328 11.42 -21.60 -10.77
C TYR A 328 12.47 -20.53 -11.11
N ALA A 329 12.73 -20.32 -12.40
CA ALA A 329 13.72 -19.33 -12.85
C ALA A 329 13.33 -17.88 -12.49
N MET A 330 12.04 -17.58 -12.40
CA MET A 330 11.55 -16.28 -11.93
C MET A 330 11.87 -16.13 -10.45
N ASP A 331 11.50 -17.11 -9.61
CA ASP A 331 11.72 -17.04 -8.16
C ASP A 331 13.21 -16.95 -7.81
N VAL A 332 14.07 -17.71 -8.50
CA VAL A 332 15.53 -17.57 -8.34
C VAL A 332 16.01 -16.18 -8.71
N SER A 333 15.44 -15.55 -9.75
CA SER A 333 15.77 -14.16 -10.09
C SER A 333 15.33 -13.18 -9.01
N LEU A 334 14.18 -13.41 -8.35
CA LEU A 334 13.70 -12.56 -7.26
C LEU A 334 14.67 -12.58 -6.06
N ILE A 335 15.22 -13.75 -5.73
CA ILE A 335 16.26 -13.91 -4.70
C ILE A 335 17.52 -13.14 -5.08
N GLN A 336 18.01 -13.33 -6.32
CA GLN A 336 19.21 -12.66 -6.82
C GLN A 336 19.07 -11.14 -6.91
N ASP A 337 17.87 -10.66 -7.21
CA ASP A 337 17.58 -9.23 -7.37
C ASP A 337 17.48 -8.51 -6.02
N GLY A 338 17.53 -9.23 -4.89
CA GLY A 338 17.59 -8.65 -3.55
C GLY A 338 16.23 -8.24 -2.97
N ASN A 339 15.17 -8.95 -3.35
CA ASN A 339 13.85 -8.79 -2.72
C ASN A 339 13.90 -9.19 -1.25
N SER A 340 13.03 -8.63 -0.42
CA SER A 340 13.00 -8.87 1.03
C SER A 340 12.48 -10.27 1.39
N THR A 341 11.61 -10.82 0.55
CA THR A 341 11.11 -12.19 0.64
C THR A 341 10.81 -12.75 -0.75
N VAL A 342 10.54 -14.05 -0.84
CA VAL A 342 9.83 -14.67 -1.95
C VAL A 342 8.47 -15.10 -1.41
N GLU A 343 7.41 -14.54 -1.98
CA GLU A 343 6.03 -14.92 -1.68
C GLU A 343 5.62 -16.12 -2.54
N HIS A 344 4.73 -16.96 -2.00
CA HIS A 344 4.27 -18.22 -2.58
C HIS A 344 5.36 -19.31 -2.63
N ASN A 345 4.92 -20.55 -2.83
CA ASN A 345 5.84 -21.67 -2.88
C ASN A 345 6.71 -21.63 -4.14
N VAL A 346 8.03 -21.72 -3.97
CA VAL A 346 8.92 -21.98 -5.12
C VAL A 346 8.47 -23.31 -5.76
N PRO A 347 8.22 -23.38 -7.07
CA PRO A 347 7.55 -24.51 -7.71
C PRO A 347 8.48 -25.71 -7.90
N LEU A 348 9.01 -26.22 -6.78
CA LEU A 348 9.84 -27.40 -6.65
C LEU A 348 9.37 -28.23 -5.46
N GLU A 349 9.37 -29.55 -5.63
CA GLU A 349 9.15 -30.49 -4.52
C GLU A 349 10.36 -30.54 -3.57
N HIS A 350 11.56 -30.33 -4.11
CA HIS A 350 12.82 -30.45 -3.38
C HIS A 350 13.71 -29.24 -3.66
N PHE A 351 14.25 -28.65 -2.59
CA PHE A 351 15.29 -27.63 -2.69
C PHE A 351 16.65 -28.34 -2.73
N TYR A 352 17.30 -28.31 -3.88
CA TYR A 352 18.63 -28.87 -4.07
C TYR A 352 19.72 -27.97 -3.46
N ASP A 353 20.89 -28.55 -3.21
CA ASP A 353 22.00 -27.89 -2.50
C ASP A 353 22.46 -26.57 -3.16
N ASP A 354 22.33 -26.44 -4.48
CA ASP A 354 22.67 -25.22 -5.21
C ASP A 354 21.72 -24.07 -4.89
N LEU A 355 20.40 -24.32 -4.85
CA LEU A 355 19.40 -23.33 -4.44
C LEU A 355 19.57 -22.95 -2.97
N VAL A 356 19.76 -23.94 -2.09
CA VAL A 356 19.97 -23.70 -0.65
C VAL A 356 21.25 -22.88 -0.43
N SER A 357 22.34 -23.24 -1.11
CA SER A 357 23.61 -22.51 -1.04
C SER A 357 23.46 -21.08 -1.56
N LEU A 358 22.75 -20.86 -2.67
CA LEU A 358 22.46 -19.52 -3.18
C LEU A 358 21.65 -18.70 -2.15
N TRP A 359 20.55 -19.24 -1.67
CA TRP A 359 19.60 -18.51 -0.82
C TRP A 359 20.22 -18.12 0.52
N THR A 360 20.98 -19.02 1.14
CA THR A 360 21.66 -18.76 2.43
C THR A 360 22.73 -17.66 2.37
N GLN A 361 23.15 -17.25 1.17
CA GLN A 361 24.05 -16.11 0.96
C GLN A 361 23.31 -14.78 0.78
N THR A 362 21.97 -14.78 0.84
CA THR A 362 21.13 -13.60 0.69
C THR A 362 20.45 -13.21 2.00
N LYS A 363 19.73 -12.08 1.98
CA LYS A 363 18.84 -11.66 3.07
C LYS A 363 17.36 -11.86 2.72
N THR A 364 17.07 -12.52 1.60
CA THR A 364 15.71 -12.75 1.13
C THR A 364 15.06 -13.83 1.98
N ASN A 365 13.93 -13.51 2.60
CA ASN A 365 13.12 -14.46 3.36
C ASN A 365 12.26 -15.35 2.43
N TYR A 366 11.50 -16.25 3.04
CA TYR A 366 10.58 -17.13 2.32
C TYR A 366 9.22 -17.11 3.01
N THR A 367 8.19 -16.74 2.27
CA THR A 367 6.80 -16.66 2.74
C THR A 367 5.93 -17.60 1.88
N PRO A 368 5.93 -18.91 2.17
CA PRO A 368 5.06 -19.84 1.48
C PRO A 368 3.59 -19.61 1.90
N THR A 369 2.67 -19.77 0.95
CA THR A 369 1.22 -19.59 1.14
C THR A 369 0.43 -20.77 0.61
#